data_AF-A0A1H4DW10-F1
#
_entry.id   AF-A0A1H4DW10-F1
#
_cell.length_a   1.000
_cell.length_b   1.000
_cell.length_c   1.000
_cell.angle_alpha   90.00
_cell.angle_beta   90.00
_cell.angle_gamma   90.00
#
_symmetry.space_group_name_H-M   'P 1'
#
loop_
_entity.id
_entity.type
_entity.pdbx_description
1 polymer ?
#
loop_
_entity_poly.entity_id
_entity_poly.type
_entity_poly.pdbx_seq_one_letter_code
_entity_poly.pdbx_strand_id
1 'polypeptide(L)'
;MFDEMDALAWGQAQGDRARKLFSAVVLAVLDDAVRDEKKIGPGAGVESITRWARSKDGRLVLSCAGIDPTERAVGGLAEFVRRGERVSSALRLGDGDAMAA
;
A
#
# COMPACT_ATOMS: atom_id res chain seq x y z
N MET A 1 16.70 -14.94 31.47
CA MET A 1 15.52 -15.62 30.91
C MET A 1 14.35 -14.67 30.72
N PHE A 2 13.82 -14.00 31.75
CA PHE A 2 12.73 -13.02 31.56
C PHE A 2 13.16 -11.76 30.78
N ASP A 3 14.37 -11.26 31.01
CA ASP A 3 14.91 -10.04 30.37
C ASP A 3 15.14 -10.18 28.85
N GLU A 4 15.59 -11.36 28.40
CA GLU A 4 15.75 -11.68 26.96
C GLU A 4 14.39 -11.83 26.26
N MET A 5 13.41 -12.38 26.96
CA MET A 5 12.05 -12.57 26.44
C MET A 5 11.33 -11.23 26.29
N ASP A 6 11.50 -10.33 27.25
CA ASP A 6 10.99 -8.95 27.18
C ASP A 6 11.70 -8.13 26.09
N ALA A 7 13.01 -8.27 25.92
CA ALA A 7 13.76 -7.63 24.84
C ALA A 7 13.29 -8.09 23.44
N LEU A 8 13.03 -9.40 23.28
CA LEU A 8 12.46 -9.96 22.05
C LEU A 8 11.03 -9.43 21.80
N ALA A 9 10.18 -9.41 22.83
CA ALA A 9 8.82 -8.90 22.73
C ALA A 9 8.79 -7.40 22.35
N TRP A 10 9.68 -6.60 22.94
CA TRP A 10 9.84 -5.19 22.58
C TRP A 10 10.31 -5.02 21.12
N GLY A 11 11.29 -5.82 20.69
CA GLY A 11 11.77 -5.84 19.31
C GLY A 11 10.67 -6.19 18.30
N GLN A 12 9.83 -7.19 18.60
CA GLN A 12 8.68 -7.54 17.76
C GLN A 12 7.66 -6.40 17.67
N ALA A 13 7.30 -5.80 18.81
CA ALA A 13 6.36 -4.68 18.83
C ALA A 13 6.88 -3.44 18.07
N GLN A 14 8.20 -3.20 18.07
CA GLN A 14 8.84 -2.17 17.23
C GLN A 14 8.76 -2.54 15.74
N GLY A 15 9.01 -3.80 15.39
CA GLY A 15 8.88 -4.30 14.02
C GLY A 15 7.46 -4.13 13.46
N ASP A 16 6.44 -4.43 14.27
CA ASP A 16 5.04 -4.24 13.88
C ASP A 16 4.67 -2.77 13.67
N ARG A 17 5.17 -1.87 14.54
CA ARG A 17 5.00 -0.42 14.35
C ARG A 17 5.68 0.06 13.07
N ALA A 18 6.90 -0.39 12.81
CA ALA A 18 7.62 -0.05 11.58
C ALA A 18 6.85 -0.52 10.34
N ARG A 19 6.33 -1.76 10.35
CA ARG A 19 5.51 -2.28 9.24
C ARG A 19 4.28 -1.42 8.97
N LYS A 20 3.59 -0.96 10.01
CA LYS A 20 2.44 -0.04 9.88
C LYS A 20 2.85 1.29 9.26
N LEU A 21 4.00 1.84 9.64
CA LEU A 21 4.54 3.06 9.03
C LEU A 21 4.82 2.87 7.54
N PHE A 22 5.49 1.78 7.15
CA PHE A 22 5.72 1.48 5.73
C PHE A 22 4.42 1.22 4.96
N SER A 23 3.43 0.59 5.58
CA SER A 23 2.10 0.43 4.98
C SER A 23 1.45 1.79 4.69
N ALA A 24 1.57 2.76 5.61
CA ALA A 24 1.09 4.11 5.39
C ALA A 24 1.80 4.81 4.22
N VAL A 25 3.10 4.56 4.01
CA VAL A 25 3.84 5.04 2.83
C VAL A 25 3.23 4.47 1.55
N VAL A 26 2.90 3.17 1.51
CA VAL A 26 2.26 2.54 0.35
C VAL A 26 0.90 3.20 0.04
N LEU A 27 0.10 3.49 1.07
CA LEU A 27 -1.19 4.18 0.90
C LEU A 27 -1.01 5.60 0.34
N ALA A 28 0.01 6.35 0.79
CA ALA A 28 0.30 7.68 0.28
C ALA A 28 0.70 7.66 -1.21
N VAL A 29 1.56 6.71 -1.60
CA VAL A 29 1.96 6.54 -3.01
C VAL A 29 0.76 6.15 -3.88
N LEU A 30 -0.16 5.33 -3.38
CA LEU A 30 -1.40 4.99 -4.08
C LEU A 30 -2.32 6.20 -4.27
N ASP A 31 -2.49 7.06 -3.26
CA ASP A 31 -3.28 8.28 -3.37
C ASP A 31 -2.69 9.25 -4.42
N ASP A 32 -1.36 9.39 -4.46
CA ASP A 32 -0.68 10.19 -5.49
C ASP A 32 -0.88 9.61 -6.89
N ALA A 33 -0.75 8.29 -7.07
CA ALA A 33 -0.98 7.64 -8.34
C ALA A 33 -2.44 7.76 -8.81
N VAL A 34 -3.43 7.60 -7.90
CA VAL A 34 -4.85 7.83 -8.22
C VAL A 34 -5.11 9.28 -8.63
N ARG A 35 -4.44 10.23 -7.98
CA ARG A 35 -4.54 11.64 -8.34
C ARG A 35 -3.97 11.89 -9.74
N ASP A 36 -2.84 11.29 -10.09
CA ASP A 36 -2.21 11.42 -11.40
C ASP A 36 -3.07 10.80 -12.50
N GLU A 37 -3.67 9.63 -12.25
CA GLU A 37 -4.61 8.96 -13.15
C GLU A 37 -5.80 9.87 -13.50
N LYS A 38 -6.28 10.68 -12.53
CA LYS A 38 -7.38 11.63 -12.73
C LYS A 38 -6.99 12.95 -13.37
N LYS A 39 -5.80 13.48 -13.04
CA LYS A 39 -5.39 14.84 -13.43
C LYS A 39 -4.62 14.90 -14.74
N ILE A 40 -3.74 13.93 -14.97
CA ILE A 40 -2.86 13.90 -16.14
C ILE A 40 -3.57 13.19 -17.29
N GLY A 41 -4.20 12.06 -16.98
CA GLY A 41 -5.01 11.30 -17.93
C GLY A 41 -4.89 9.79 -17.71
N PRO A 42 -5.72 9.01 -18.42
CA PRO A 42 -5.74 7.55 -18.30
C PRO A 42 -4.35 6.93 -18.55
N GLY A 43 -3.91 6.08 -17.63
CA GLY A 43 -2.63 5.36 -17.68
C GLY A 43 -1.47 6.04 -16.96
N ALA A 44 -1.53 7.35 -16.68
CA ALA A 44 -0.43 8.07 -16.06
C ALA A 44 -0.14 7.60 -14.62
N GLY A 45 -1.19 7.40 -13.82
CA GLY A 45 -1.07 6.89 -12.45
C GLY A 45 -0.67 5.44 -12.44
N VAL A 46 -1.23 4.63 -13.34
CA VAL A 46 -0.89 3.22 -13.52
C VAL A 46 0.59 3.04 -13.86
N GLU A 47 1.13 3.85 -14.78
CA GLU A 47 2.55 3.83 -15.12
C GLU A 47 3.42 4.20 -13.91
N SER A 48 3.05 5.28 -13.21
CA SER A 48 3.76 5.76 -12.03
C SER A 48 3.86 4.70 -10.93
N ILE A 49 2.73 4.09 -10.52
CA ILE A 49 2.72 3.08 -9.46
C ILE A 49 3.47 1.80 -9.88
N THR A 50 3.32 1.39 -11.14
CA THR A 50 3.99 0.18 -11.66
C THR A 50 5.50 0.38 -11.71
N ARG A 51 5.96 1.54 -12.20
CA ARG A 51 7.38 1.90 -12.25
C ARG A 51 7.96 1.98 -10.83
N TRP A 52 7.27 2.63 -9.91
CA TRP A 52 7.70 2.74 -8.52
C TRP A 52 7.77 1.36 -7.86
N ALA A 53 6.74 0.53 -7.96
CA ALA A 53 6.68 -0.78 -7.32
C ALA A 53 7.75 -1.76 -7.84
N ARG A 54 8.20 -1.60 -9.09
CA ARG A 54 9.31 -2.36 -9.68
C ARG A 54 10.70 -1.79 -9.37
N SER A 55 10.78 -0.54 -8.90
CA SER A 55 12.04 0.09 -8.53
C SER A 55 12.67 -0.56 -7.29
N LYS A 56 13.98 -0.39 -7.11
CA LYS A 56 14.69 -0.92 -5.94
C LYS A 56 14.06 -0.44 -4.62
N ASP A 57 13.78 0.86 -4.53
CA ASP A 57 13.26 1.47 -3.30
C ASP A 57 11.80 1.08 -3.07
N GLY A 58 10.97 1.05 -4.11
CA GLY A 58 9.58 0.60 -4.00
C GLY A 58 9.48 -0.86 -3.55
N ARG A 59 10.32 -1.75 -4.08
CA ARG A 59 10.39 -3.15 -3.63
C ARG A 59 10.77 -3.26 -2.16
N LEU A 60 11.70 -2.44 -1.68
CA LEU A 60 12.08 -2.40 -0.25
C LEU A 60 10.92 -1.92 0.62
N VAL A 61 10.24 -0.84 0.23
CA VAL A 61 9.07 -0.31 0.96
C VAL A 61 7.95 -1.35 1.03
N LEU A 62 7.63 -2.02 -0.08
CA LEU A 62 6.62 -3.08 -0.13
C LEU A 62 6.98 -4.23 0.81
N SER A 63 8.21 -4.73 0.75
CA SER A 63 8.68 -5.79 1.66
C SER A 63 8.61 -5.35 3.12
N CYS A 64 9.01 -4.12 3.44
CA CYS A 64 8.91 -3.57 4.80
C CYS A 64 7.46 -3.38 5.26
N ALA A 65 6.52 -3.14 4.34
CA ALA A 65 5.08 -3.12 4.60
C ALA A 65 4.47 -4.53 4.74
N GLY A 66 5.24 -5.59 4.49
CA GLY A 66 4.75 -6.98 4.52
C GLY A 66 4.06 -7.42 3.23
N ILE A 67 4.29 -6.71 2.12
CA ILE A 67 3.80 -7.05 0.78
C ILE A 67 4.96 -7.64 -0.01
N ASP A 68 4.82 -8.87 -0.50
CA ASP A 68 5.79 -9.47 -1.41
C ASP A 68 5.69 -8.78 -2.79
N PRO A 69 6.76 -8.12 -3.29
CA PRO A 69 6.72 -7.34 -4.53
C PRO A 69 6.75 -8.24 -5.78
N THR A 70 5.77 -9.12 -5.90
CA THR A 70 5.51 -9.96 -7.07
C THR A 70 4.78 -9.16 -8.15
N GLU A 71 4.85 -9.61 -9.40
CA GLU A 71 4.07 -9.02 -10.50
C GLU A 71 2.55 -9.08 -10.25
N ARG A 72 2.07 -10.05 -9.46
CA ARG A 72 0.68 -10.09 -9.00
C ARG A 72 0.35 -8.90 -8.09
N ALA A 73 1.21 -8.60 -7.12
CA ALA A 73 1.03 -7.46 -6.22
C ALA A 73 1.07 -6.14 -7.01
N VAL A 74 2.05 -5.99 -7.92
CA VAL A 74 2.16 -4.81 -8.80
C VAL A 74 0.91 -4.65 -9.67
N GLY A 75 0.40 -5.73 -10.26
CA GLY A 75 -0.83 -5.73 -11.05
C GLY A 75 -2.06 -5.29 -10.24
N GLY A 76 -2.16 -5.75 -8.99
CA GLY A 76 -3.23 -5.33 -8.07
C GLY A 76 -3.17 -3.84 -7.73
N LEU A 77 -1.99 -3.29 -7.48
CA LEU A 77 -1.80 -1.85 -7.25
C LEU A 77 -2.20 -1.03 -8.49
N ALA A 78 -1.79 -1.48 -9.67
CA ALA A 78 -2.17 -0.86 -10.95
C ALA A 78 -3.68 -0.90 -11.19
N GLU A 79 -4.34 -2.02 -10.92
CA GLU A 79 -5.79 -2.15 -11.04
C GLU A 79 -6.52 -1.23 -10.07
N PHE A 80 -6.07 -1.15 -8.82
CA PHE A 80 -6.61 -0.23 -7.83
C PHE A 80 -6.54 1.23 -8.32
N VAL A 81 -5.38 1.65 -8.81
CA VAL A 81 -5.20 3.01 -9.34
C VAL A 81 -6.12 3.27 -10.54
N ARG A 82 -6.27 2.29 -11.44
CA ARG A 82 -7.16 2.39 -12.61
C ARG A 82 -8.63 2.57 -12.24
N ARG A 83 -9.09 1.98 -11.13
CA ARG A 83 -10.46 2.22 -10.62
C ARG A 83 -10.66 3.68 -10.19
N GLY A 84 -9.58 4.38 -9.85
CA GLY A 84 -9.63 5.80 -9.49
C GLY A 84 -10.36 6.06 -8.17
N GLU A 85 -10.54 5.06 -7.31
CA GLU A 85 -11.14 5.23 -5.99
C GLU A 85 -10.17 5.91 -5.04
N ARG A 86 -10.66 6.80 -4.16
CA ARG A 86 -9.80 7.35 -3.08
C ARG A 86 -9.44 6.23 -2.11
N VAL A 87 -8.17 6.14 -1.71
CA VAL A 87 -7.71 5.13 -0.76
C VAL A 87 -8.52 5.17 0.53
N SER A 88 -8.83 6.37 1.04
CA SER A 88 -9.68 6.56 2.21
C SER A 88 -11.12 6.02 2.06
N SER A 89 -11.65 5.96 0.84
CA SER A 89 -12.97 5.36 0.55
C SER A 89 -12.88 3.84 0.57
N ALA A 90 -11.83 3.27 -0.02
CA ALA A 90 -11.59 1.83 -0.05
C ALA A 90 -11.30 1.24 1.35
N LEU A 91 -10.84 2.06 2.30
CA LEU A 91 -10.64 1.66 3.69
C LEU A 91 -11.94 1.59 4.51
N ARG A 92 -13.06 2.13 4.02
CA ARG A 92 -14.35 2.07 4.70
C ARG A 92 -14.99 0.70 4.45
N LEU A 93 -15.02 -0.14 5.48
CA LEU A 93 -15.81 -1.38 5.44
C LEU A 93 -17.30 -1.00 5.54
N GLY A 94 -18.10 -1.19 4.48
CA GLY A 94 -19.57 -1.18 4.57
C GLY A 94 -20.38 -0.20 3.71
N ASP A 95 -19.77 0.69 2.92
CA ASP A 95 -20.55 1.69 2.14
C ASP A 95 -20.92 1.21 0.71
N GLY A 96 -20.43 0.05 0.26
CA GLY A 96 -20.62 -0.46 -1.12
C GLY A 96 -21.86 -1.33 -1.34
N ASP A 97 -22.38 -1.98 -0.30
CA ASP A 97 -23.52 -2.92 -0.41
C ASP A 97 -24.88 -2.29 -0.04
N ALA A 98 -24.90 -1.04 0.44
CA ALA A 98 -26.13 -0.36 0.86
C ALA A 98 -26.82 0.46 -0.26
N MET A 99 -26.26 0.51 -1.48
CA MET A 99 -26.82 1.27 -2.61
C MET A 99 -27.24 0.37 -3.79
N ALA A 100 -27.35 -0.95 -3.56
CA ALA A 100 -27.76 -1.94 -4.56
C ALA A 100 -29.00 -2.76 -4.12
N ALA A 101 -29.83 -2.22 -3.23
CA ALA A 101 -31.12 -2.78 -2.84
C ALA A 101 -32.26 -1.78 -3.08
#